data_AF-A0A1M6LID5-F1
#
_entry.id   AF-A0A1M6LID5-F1
#
_cell.length_a   1.000
_cell.length_b   1.000
_cell.length_c   1.000
_cell.angle_alpha   90.00
_cell.angle_beta   90.00
_cell.angle_gamma   90.00
#
_symmetry.space_group_name_H-M   'P 1'
#
loop_
_entity.id
_entity.type
_entity.pdbx_description
1 polymer ?
#
loop_
_entity_poly.entity_id
_entity_poly.type
_entity_poly.pdbx_seq_one_letter_code
_entity_poly.pdbx_strand_id
1 'polypeptide(L)'
;MITVSKSIKIGGIDEDLGFKYNGKDSIERYSVFMDLEHYIYKVPLCIGVFGACVYDHNEDMVHLTQYMIESEEDKIPILNLTYEYLKKFSQVKKYMVTFSGNNDFGVIEHLFKENNIDFNIRESFVDVDLQREYEKINKVGVGLKNLEKELNIEREGEVLTGFQLAKIIRDIGIKGKSCPNSLSSRILSYNEYDVVNLFKIIKHWTKIMNK
;
A
#
# COMPACT_ATOMS: atom_id res chain seq x y z
N MET A 1 4.18 -17.83 7.03
CA MET A 1 3.63 -16.56 6.52
C MET A 1 2.32 -16.23 7.22
N ILE A 2 2.07 -14.94 7.44
CA ILE A 2 0.78 -14.44 7.90
C ILE A 2 0.00 -13.91 6.70
N THR A 3 -1.28 -14.29 6.62
CA THR A 3 -2.25 -13.68 5.70
C THR A 3 -3.35 -13.03 6.52
N VAL A 4 -3.63 -11.76 6.23
CA VAL A 4 -4.71 -10.99 6.86
C VAL A 4 -5.71 -10.57 5.81
N SER A 5 -6.99 -10.74 6.12
CA SER A 5 -8.10 -10.17 5.35
C SER A 5 -9.07 -9.52 6.32
N LYS A 6 -9.39 -8.25 6.09
CA LYS A 6 -10.22 -7.44 7.00
C LYS A 6 -11.12 -6.51 6.21
N SER A 7 -12.39 -6.47 6.59
CA SER A 7 -13.33 -5.46 6.09
C SER A 7 -13.47 -4.36 7.12
N ILE A 8 -13.26 -3.12 6.69
CA ILE A 8 -13.27 -1.94 7.55
C ILE A 8 -14.40 -1.04 7.05
N LYS A 9 -15.39 -0.77 7.90
CA LYS A 9 -16.45 0.18 7.57
C LYS A 9 -15.87 1.58 7.53
N ILE A 10 -16.04 2.28 6.41
CA ILE A 10 -15.53 3.65 6.25
C ILE A 10 -16.71 4.57 6.07
N GLY A 11 -17.23 5.16 7.15
CA GLY A 11 -18.51 5.88 7.11
C GLY A 11 -18.62 6.88 5.94
N GLY A 12 -19.46 6.56 4.95
CA GLY A 12 -19.98 7.38 3.84
C GLY A 12 -18.96 8.19 3.02
N ILE A 13 -18.93 8.03 1.70
CA ILE A 13 -18.18 8.93 0.81
C ILE A 13 -18.99 10.21 0.54
N ASP A 14 -18.41 11.36 0.84
CA ASP A 14 -18.88 12.65 0.33
C ASP A 14 -18.22 12.86 -1.04
N GLU A 15 -19.02 12.74 -2.11
CA GLU A 15 -18.53 12.81 -3.49
C GLU A 15 -17.93 14.19 -3.82
N ASP A 16 -18.36 15.25 -3.13
CA ASP A 16 -17.83 16.61 -3.31
C ASP A 16 -16.43 16.78 -2.68
N LEU A 17 -16.01 15.84 -1.84
CA LEU A 17 -14.70 15.86 -1.19
C LEU A 17 -13.64 14.95 -1.84
N GLY A 18 -14.07 14.14 -2.81
CA GLY A 18 -13.23 13.13 -3.45
C GLY A 18 -12.15 13.68 -4.38
N PHE A 19 -11.10 12.89 -4.58
CA PHE A 19 -10.04 13.18 -5.53
C PHE A 19 -10.53 13.06 -6.97
N LYS A 20 -10.23 14.08 -7.78
CA LYS A 20 -10.47 14.08 -9.23
C LYS A 20 -9.16 13.84 -9.96
N TYR A 21 -9.06 12.73 -10.68
CA TYR A 21 -7.85 12.42 -11.47
C TYR A 21 -8.11 12.61 -12.96
N ASN A 22 -7.41 13.58 -13.58
CA ASN A 22 -7.58 13.94 -15.00
C ASN A 22 -9.06 14.17 -15.38
N GLY A 23 -9.80 14.88 -14.52
CA GLY A 23 -11.22 15.19 -14.72
C GLY A 23 -12.19 14.03 -14.46
N LYS A 24 -11.71 12.89 -13.94
CA LYS A 24 -12.56 11.76 -13.53
C LYS A 24 -12.80 11.77 -12.03
N ASP A 25 -14.07 11.69 -11.67
CA ASP A 25 -14.54 11.61 -10.29
C ASP A 25 -14.64 10.14 -9.83
N SER A 26 -14.76 9.95 -8.52
CA SER A 26 -15.00 8.65 -7.88
C SER A 26 -13.96 7.56 -8.21
N ILE A 27 -12.69 7.95 -8.40
CA ILE A 27 -11.67 6.98 -8.81
C ILE A 27 -11.44 5.89 -7.76
N GLU A 28 -11.74 6.17 -6.48
CA GLU A 28 -11.61 5.22 -5.38
C GLU A 28 -12.38 3.92 -5.60
N ARG A 29 -13.50 3.97 -6.34
CA ARG A 29 -14.29 2.78 -6.70
C ARG A 29 -13.56 1.84 -7.66
N TYR A 30 -12.63 2.40 -8.44
CA TYR A 30 -11.86 1.70 -9.47
C TYR A 30 -10.37 1.58 -9.11
N SER A 31 -10.01 1.84 -7.86
CA SER A 31 -8.63 1.80 -7.38
C SER A 31 -8.32 0.54 -6.58
N VAL A 32 -7.08 0.08 -6.72
CA VAL A 32 -6.36 -0.66 -5.69
C VAL A 32 -5.46 0.33 -4.97
N PHE A 33 -5.47 0.33 -3.64
CA PHE A 33 -4.54 1.10 -2.82
C PHE A 33 -3.46 0.15 -2.33
N MET A 34 -2.18 0.49 -2.49
CA MET A 34 -1.09 -0.44 -2.22
C MET A 34 0.08 0.24 -1.53
N ASP A 35 0.70 -0.48 -0.60
CA ASP A 35 1.94 -0.13 0.06
C ASP A 35 2.72 -1.41 0.40
N LEU A 36 4.06 -1.35 0.36
CA LEU A 36 4.93 -2.46 0.70
C LEU A 36 5.87 -2.10 1.84
N GLU A 37 6.12 -3.09 2.68
CA GLU A 37 7.34 -3.11 3.48
C GLU A 37 8.33 -4.07 2.82
N HIS A 38 9.51 -3.60 2.42
CA HIS A 38 10.44 -4.40 1.64
C HIS A 38 11.89 -4.28 2.14
N TYR A 39 12.76 -5.20 1.72
CA TYR A 39 14.19 -5.11 1.98
C TYR A 39 15.02 -5.09 0.69
N ILE A 40 15.94 -4.13 0.63
CA ILE A 40 16.87 -3.91 -0.49
C ILE A 40 18.30 -4.02 0.06
N TYR A 41 19.13 -4.85 -0.57
CA TYR A 41 20.57 -4.87 -0.38
C TYR A 41 21.27 -4.87 -1.74
N LYS A 42 21.59 -3.68 -2.25
CA LYS A 42 22.00 -3.38 -3.64
C LYS A 42 20.92 -3.69 -4.69
N VAL A 43 20.18 -4.79 -4.52
CA VAL A 43 19.00 -5.19 -5.29
C VAL A 43 17.84 -5.53 -4.33
N PRO A 44 16.58 -5.45 -4.77
CA PRO A 44 15.44 -5.94 -4.01
C PRO A 44 15.58 -7.44 -3.69
N LEU A 45 15.41 -7.82 -2.42
CA LEU A 45 15.58 -9.20 -1.98
C LEU A 45 14.28 -9.88 -1.58
N CYS A 46 13.34 -9.13 -1.00
CA CYS A 46 12.03 -9.65 -0.65
C CYS A 46 11.02 -8.54 -0.41
N ILE A 47 9.75 -8.92 -0.57
CA ILE A 47 8.61 -8.25 0.03
C ILE A 47 8.49 -8.79 1.46
N GLY A 48 8.62 -7.91 2.45
CA GLY A 48 8.40 -8.24 3.86
C GLY A 48 6.92 -8.22 4.23
N VAL A 49 6.21 -7.21 3.76
CA VAL A 49 4.75 -7.11 3.82
C VAL A 49 4.25 -6.60 2.47
N PHE A 50 3.33 -7.35 1.86
CA PHE A 50 2.46 -6.83 0.82
C PHE A 50 1.18 -6.34 1.49
N GLY A 51 0.81 -5.08 1.31
CA GLY A 51 -0.45 -4.52 1.77
C GLY A 51 -1.23 -3.92 0.62
N ALA A 52 -2.49 -4.30 0.50
CA ALA A 52 -3.39 -3.67 -0.46
C ALA A 52 -4.84 -3.64 0.02
N CYS A 53 -5.59 -2.62 -0.39
CA CYS A 53 -7.02 -2.57 -0.15
C CYS A 53 -7.81 -2.10 -1.36
N VAL A 54 -9.09 -2.49 -1.39
CA VAL A 54 -10.06 -2.05 -2.38
C VAL A 54 -11.32 -1.59 -1.67
N TYR A 55 -11.99 -0.59 -2.23
CA TYR A 55 -13.29 -0.15 -1.75
C TYR A 55 -14.43 -0.92 -2.42
N ASP A 56 -15.35 -1.40 -1.61
CA ASP A 56 -16.68 -1.89 -2.01
C ASP A 56 -17.72 -0.82 -1.69
N HIS A 57 -18.24 -0.22 -2.76
CA HIS A 57 -19.25 0.82 -2.68
C HIS A 57 -20.63 0.30 -2.27
N ASN A 58 -20.95 -0.97 -2.55
CA ASN A 58 -22.26 -1.53 -2.20
C ASN A 58 -22.38 -1.72 -0.69
N GLU A 59 -21.28 -2.09 -0.02
CA GLU A 59 -21.23 -2.35 1.41
C GLU A 59 -20.68 -1.17 2.24
N ASP A 60 -20.16 -0.14 1.58
CA ASP A 60 -19.43 0.98 2.19
C ASP A 60 -18.25 0.51 3.06
N MET A 61 -17.48 -0.43 2.51
CA MET A 61 -16.36 -1.07 3.20
C MET A 61 -15.07 -1.01 2.38
N VAL A 62 -13.95 -0.92 3.09
CA VAL A 62 -12.62 -1.17 2.53
C VAL A 62 -12.20 -2.59 2.91
N HIS A 63 -11.89 -3.38 1.90
CA HIS A 63 -11.36 -4.74 2.07
C HIS A 63 -9.84 -4.69 1.98
N LEU A 64 -9.20 -4.81 3.14
CA LEU A 64 -7.75 -4.92 3.29
C LEU A 64 -7.30 -6.38 3.10
N THR A 65 -6.19 -6.56 2.41
CA THR A 65 -5.45 -7.82 2.29
C THR A 65 -3.98 -7.56 2.59
N GLN A 66 -3.38 -8.39 3.44
CA GLN A 66 -1.95 -8.32 3.73
C GLN A 66 -1.32 -9.71 3.70
N TYR A 67 -0.09 -9.78 3.18
CA TYR A 67 0.76 -10.98 3.24
C TYR A 67 2.10 -10.60 3.87
N MET A 68 2.50 -11.25 4.95
CA MET A 68 3.73 -10.94 5.69
C MET A 68 4.62 -12.18 5.86
N ILE A 69 5.92 -12.00 5.61
CA ILE A 69 6.93 -13.05 5.87
C ILE A 69 7.05 -13.31 7.38
N GLU A 70 7.14 -14.58 7.76
CA GLU A 70 7.50 -15.01 9.12
C GLU A 70 8.84 -15.76 9.14
N SER A 71 9.25 -16.26 7.97
CA SER A 71 10.54 -16.89 7.73
C SER A 71 11.06 -16.55 6.33
N GLU A 72 12.29 -16.98 6.04
CA GLU A 72 12.88 -16.85 4.70
C GLU A 72 12.12 -17.65 3.62
N GLU A 73 11.53 -18.79 3.99
CA GLU A 73 10.81 -19.68 3.08
C GLU A 73 9.54 -19.04 2.51
N ASP A 74 9.02 -18.00 3.17
CA ASP A 74 7.80 -17.29 2.78
C ASP A 74 7.99 -16.32 1.60
N LYS A 75 9.24 -16.04 1.19
CA LYS A 75 9.53 -15.05 0.12
C LYS A 75 8.82 -15.36 -1.20
N ILE A 76 8.96 -16.60 -1.68
CA ILE A 76 8.38 -17.03 -2.96
C ILE A 76 6.85 -17.16 -2.84
N PRO A 77 6.28 -17.79 -1.79
CA PRO A 77 4.84 -17.79 -1.59
C PRO A 77 4.20 -16.40 -1.59
N ILE A 78 4.80 -15.42 -0.90
CA ILE A 78 4.27 -14.04 -0.88
C ILE A 78 4.36 -13.38 -2.24
N LEU A 79 5.42 -13.62 -3.00
CA LEU A 79 5.55 -13.11 -4.37
C LEU A 79 4.43 -13.66 -5.27
N ASN A 80 4.12 -14.95 -5.15
CA ASN A 80 3.03 -15.58 -5.89
C ASN A 80 1.66 -15.02 -5.47
N LEU A 81 1.40 -14.89 -4.16
CA LEU A 81 0.15 -14.28 -3.66
C LEU A 81 -0.01 -12.82 -4.11
N THR A 82 1.10 -12.07 -4.17
CA THR A 82 1.14 -10.70 -4.70
C THR A 82 0.77 -10.70 -6.19
N TYR A 83 1.35 -11.59 -6.99
CA TYR A 83 0.98 -11.75 -8.41
C TYR A 83 -0.50 -12.07 -8.58
N GLU A 84 -1.01 -13.07 -7.88
CA GLU A 84 -2.43 -13.48 -7.96
C GLU A 84 -3.37 -12.32 -7.59
N TYR A 85 -3.04 -11.57 -6.54
CA TYR A 85 -3.82 -10.40 -6.13
C TYR A 85 -3.83 -9.33 -7.23
N LEU A 86 -2.65 -8.93 -7.72
CA LEU A 86 -2.52 -7.90 -8.74
C LEU A 86 -3.19 -8.33 -10.06
N LYS A 87 -3.04 -9.59 -10.46
CA LYS A 87 -3.66 -10.16 -11.66
C LYS A 87 -5.17 -10.20 -11.57
N LYS A 88 -5.71 -10.60 -10.41
CA LYS A 88 -7.16 -10.57 -10.16
C LYS A 88 -7.70 -9.15 -10.27
N PHE A 89 -7.07 -8.19 -9.60
CA PHE A 89 -7.61 -6.83 -9.54
C PHE A 89 -7.33 -6.01 -10.80
N SER A 90 -6.33 -6.33 -11.62
CA SER A 90 -6.14 -5.67 -12.91
C SER A 90 -7.26 -5.94 -13.91
N GLN A 91 -8.09 -6.97 -13.69
CA GLN A 91 -9.25 -7.27 -14.51
C GLN A 91 -10.46 -6.39 -14.20
N VAL A 92 -10.54 -5.82 -13.00
CA VAL A 92 -11.74 -5.13 -12.49
C VAL A 92 -11.48 -3.74 -11.92
N LYS A 93 -10.24 -3.42 -11.58
CA LYS A 93 -9.77 -2.11 -11.14
C LYS A 93 -8.87 -1.52 -12.22
N LYS A 94 -8.88 -0.19 -12.28
CA LYS A 94 -8.18 0.58 -13.30
C LYS A 94 -6.97 1.32 -12.76
N TYR A 95 -7.05 1.78 -11.51
CA TYR A 95 -6.03 2.64 -10.91
C TYR A 95 -5.27 1.87 -9.85
N MET A 96 -3.97 2.17 -9.75
CA MET A 96 -3.15 1.78 -8.61
C MET A 96 -2.78 3.07 -7.88
N VAL A 97 -3.30 3.23 -6.67
CA VAL A 97 -3.06 4.39 -5.81
C VAL A 97 -1.98 4.03 -4.81
N THR A 98 -0.94 4.85 -4.76
CA THR A 98 0.21 4.66 -3.88
C THR A 98 0.65 6.01 -3.28
N PHE A 99 1.62 5.97 -2.37
CA PHE A 99 2.34 7.16 -1.92
C PHE A 99 3.84 6.92 -2.13
N SER A 100 4.47 7.63 -3.08
CA SER A 100 5.86 7.37 -3.48
C SER A 100 6.09 5.95 -4.04
N GLY A 101 5.09 5.37 -4.72
CA GLY A 101 5.06 3.94 -5.11
C GLY A 101 6.04 3.49 -6.19
N ASN A 102 6.84 4.39 -6.76
CA ASN A 102 7.83 3.99 -7.78
C ASN A 102 8.86 2.99 -7.25
N ASN A 103 9.25 3.14 -5.98
CA ASN A 103 10.16 2.20 -5.32
C ASN A 103 9.50 0.84 -5.16
N ASP A 104 8.25 0.81 -4.70
CA ASP A 104 7.48 -0.42 -4.50
C ASP A 104 7.28 -1.19 -5.81
N PHE A 105 6.90 -0.49 -6.88
CA PHE A 105 6.77 -1.10 -8.19
C PHE A 105 8.12 -1.63 -8.70
N GLY A 106 9.21 -0.89 -8.50
CA GLY A 106 10.54 -1.35 -8.88
C GLY A 106 10.98 -2.61 -8.13
N VAL A 107 10.60 -2.73 -6.84
CA VAL A 107 10.82 -3.94 -6.05
C VAL A 107 10.02 -5.12 -6.61
N ILE A 108 8.71 -4.95 -6.86
CA ILE A 108 7.87 -6.03 -7.38
C ILE A 108 8.34 -6.46 -8.77
N GLU A 109 8.57 -5.53 -9.69
CA GLU A 109 9.00 -5.84 -11.06
C GLU A 109 10.36 -6.55 -11.09
N HIS A 110 11.30 -6.14 -10.23
CA HIS A 110 12.57 -6.83 -10.10
C HIS A 110 12.36 -8.29 -9.63
N LEU A 111 11.59 -8.48 -8.55
CA LEU A 111 11.36 -9.82 -8.00
C LEU A 111 10.57 -10.70 -8.96
N PHE A 112 9.58 -10.17 -9.68
CA PHE A 112 8.86 -10.90 -10.72
C PHE A 112 9.78 -11.33 -11.85
N LYS A 113 10.64 -10.44 -12.33
CA LYS A 113 11.62 -10.76 -13.37
C LYS A 113 12.57 -11.88 -12.95
N GLU A 114 13.15 -11.80 -11.75
CA GLU A 114 14.06 -12.82 -11.23
C GLU A 114 13.38 -14.19 -11.06
N ASN A 115 12.05 -14.20 -10.88
CA ASN A 115 11.25 -15.42 -10.69
C ASN A 115 10.45 -15.83 -11.95
N ASN A 116 10.73 -15.23 -13.11
CA ASN A 116 10.05 -15.50 -14.38
C ASN A 116 8.52 -15.33 -14.34
N ILE A 117 8.04 -14.37 -13.54
CA ILE A 117 6.63 -13.99 -13.48
C ILE A 117 6.39 -12.88 -14.50
N ASP A 118 5.60 -13.17 -15.53
CA ASP A 118 5.24 -12.21 -16.58
C ASP A 118 4.06 -11.34 -16.14
N PHE A 119 4.37 -10.23 -15.48
CA PHE A 119 3.39 -9.23 -15.08
C PHE A 119 4.03 -7.84 -14.98
N ASN A 120 3.41 -6.86 -15.63
CA ASN A 120 3.80 -5.45 -15.55
C ASN A 120 2.68 -4.63 -14.89
N ILE A 121 2.97 -4.08 -13.71
CA ILE A 121 2.01 -3.25 -12.94
C ILE A 121 1.65 -2.00 -13.73
N ARG A 122 2.63 -1.36 -14.36
CA ARG A 122 2.47 -0.08 -15.09
C ARG A 122 1.71 -0.22 -16.40
N GLU A 123 1.69 -1.42 -16.98
CA GLU A 123 0.83 -1.74 -18.12
C GLU A 123 -0.59 -2.14 -17.67
N SER A 124 -0.71 -2.69 -16.46
CA SER A 124 -1.97 -3.20 -15.93
C SER A 124 -2.84 -2.13 -15.25
N PHE A 125 -2.23 -1.07 -14.72
CA PHE A 125 -2.92 -0.03 -13.97
C PHE A 125 -2.45 1.37 -14.36
N VAL A 126 -3.35 2.34 -14.24
CA VAL A 126 -2.98 3.76 -14.25
C VAL A 126 -2.41 4.12 -12.88
N ASP A 127 -1.14 4.54 -12.86
CA ASP A 127 -0.42 4.99 -11.65
C ASP A 127 -0.96 6.33 -11.14
N VAL A 128 -1.41 6.34 -9.88
CA VAL A 128 -1.86 7.51 -9.14
C VAL A 128 -1.03 7.62 -7.85
N ASP A 129 0.07 8.35 -7.93
CA ASP A 129 0.95 8.61 -6.78
C ASP A 129 0.53 9.89 -6.05
N LEU A 130 -0.05 9.72 -4.86
CA LEU A 130 -0.59 10.83 -4.07
C LEU A 130 0.48 11.84 -3.63
N GLN A 131 1.75 11.44 -3.49
CA GLN A 131 2.82 12.39 -3.20
C GLN A 131 3.03 13.34 -4.38
N ARG A 132 3.08 12.79 -5.59
CA ARG A 132 3.23 13.58 -6.83
C ARG A 132 2.03 14.49 -7.08
N GLU A 133 0.81 13.99 -6.83
CA GLU A 133 -0.40 14.81 -6.98
C GLU A 133 -0.42 15.97 -5.97
N TYR A 134 0.05 15.75 -4.73
CA TYR A 134 0.21 16.81 -3.75
C TYR A 134 1.25 17.86 -4.18
N GLU A 135 2.43 17.41 -4.63
CA GLU A 135 3.52 18.29 -5.08
C GLU A 135 3.14 19.16 -6.28
N LYS A 136 2.33 18.63 -7.20
CA LYS A 136 1.81 19.40 -8.34
C LYS A 136 1.03 20.64 -7.89
N ILE A 137 0.28 20.52 -6.81
CA ILE A 137 -0.59 21.58 -6.26
C ILE A 137 0.24 22.53 -5.38
N ASN A 138 0.95 21.98 -4.39
CA ASN A 138 1.57 22.75 -3.31
C ASN A 138 3.02 23.17 -3.60
N LYS A 139 3.64 22.65 -4.66
CA LYS A 139 5.04 22.91 -5.05
C LYS A 139 6.08 22.57 -3.98
N VAL A 140 5.70 21.78 -2.97
CA VAL A 140 6.57 21.30 -1.89
C VAL A 140 6.35 19.81 -1.69
N GLY A 141 7.44 19.11 -1.37
CA GLY A 141 7.39 17.69 -1.01
C GLY A 141 6.73 17.47 0.35
N VAL A 142 6.05 16.33 0.50
CA VAL A 142 5.38 15.94 1.74
C VAL A 142 5.62 14.46 2.01
N GLY A 143 5.62 14.07 3.29
CA GLY A 143 5.59 12.66 3.70
C GLY A 143 4.18 12.25 4.11
N LEU A 144 3.85 10.96 3.97
CA LEU A 144 2.50 10.43 4.22
C LEU A 144 1.94 10.86 5.59
N LYS A 145 2.74 10.74 6.65
CA LYS A 145 2.35 11.15 8.01
C LYS A 145 2.02 12.63 8.16
N ASN A 146 2.63 13.51 7.37
CA ASN A 146 2.31 14.93 7.39
C ASN A 146 1.00 15.19 6.64
N LEU A 147 0.81 14.52 5.50
CA LEU A 147 -0.43 14.60 4.74
C LEU A 147 -1.65 14.10 5.54
N GLU A 148 -1.46 13.00 6.30
CA GLU A 148 -2.49 12.48 7.21
C GLU A 148 -2.86 13.50 8.30
N LYS A 149 -1.86 14.14 8.92
CA LYS A 149 -2.10 15.18 9.94
C LYS A 149 -2.89 16.36 9.38
N GLU A 150 -2.60 16.78 8.16
CA GLU A 150 -3.35 17.86 7.51
C GLU A 150 -4.83 17.54 7.31
N LEU A 151 -5.15 16.25 7.19
CA LEU A 151 -6.52 15.74 7.07
C LEU A 151 -7.13 15.29 8.40
N ASN A 152 -6.42 15.48 9.52
CA ASN A 152 -6.79 14.96 10.84
C ASN A 152 -7.05 13.43 10.85
N ILE A 153 -6.24 12.69 10.09
CA ILE A 153 -6.25 11.22 10.09
C ILE A 153 -5.31 10.76 11.22
N GLU A 154 -5.90 10.16 12.26
CA GLU A 154 -5.15 9.62 13.39
C GLU A 154 -4.71 8.17 13.15
N ARG A 155 -3.56 7.80 13.70
CA ARG A 155 -3.05 6.42 13.77
C ARG A 155 -3.05 5.96 15.23
N GLU A 156 -3.55 4.78 15.52
CA GLU A 156 -3.50 4.20 16.88
C GLU A 156 -2.29 3.27 17.05
N GLY A 157 -1.55 3.39 18.16
CA GLY A 157 -0.47 2.45 18.54
C GLY A 157 0.97 2.98 18.40
N GLU A 158 1.94 2.16 18.83
CA GLU A 158 3.37 2.53 18.82
C GLU A 158 3.93 2.70 17.40
N VAL A 159 4.64 3.80 17.18
CA VAL A 159 5.23 4.15 15.89
C VAL A 159 6.53 3.37 15.67
N LEU A 160 6.49 2.35 14.81
CA LEU A 160 7.71 1.85 14.17
C LEU A 160 8.21 2.87 13.14
N THR A 161 9.53 3.06 13.07
CA THR A 161 10.17 3.82 11.99
C THR A 161 10.45 2.90 10.80
N GLY A 162 10.49 3.44 9.58
CA GLY A 162 10.86 2.68 8.39
C GLY A 162 12.23 2.00 8.51
N PHE A 163 13.19 2.62 9.22
CA PHE A 163 14.49 1.99 9.51
C PHE A 163 14.36 0.75 10.39
N GLN A 164 13.52 0.79 11.43
CA GLN A 164 13.26 -0.38 12.27
C GLN A 164 12.59 -1.49 11.47
N LEU A 165 11.59 -1.15 10.65
CA LEU A 165 10.89 -2.09 9.76
C LEU A 165 11.87 -2.79 8.81
N ALA A 166 12.69 -2.04 8.09
CA ALA A 166 13.70 -2.60 7.19
C ALA A 166 14.68 -3.53 7.91
N LYS A 167 15.11 -3.17 9.13
CA LYS A 167 16.00 -4.02 9.94
C LYS A 167 15.33 -5.34 10.34
N ILE A 168 14.05 -5.30 10.69
CA ILE A 168 13.27 -6.48 11.09
C ILE A 168 13.07 -7.39 9.89
N ILE A 169 12.62 -6.85 8.75
CA ILE A 169 12.39 -7.61 7.52
C ILE A 169 13.68 -8.28 7.05
N ARG A 170 14.81 -7.59 7.13
CA ARG A 170 16.13 -8.21 6.88
C ARG A 170 16.39 -9.38 7.82
N ASP A 171 16.16 -9.20 9.11
CA ASP A 171 16.45 -10.22 10.11
C ASP A 171 15.55 -11.46 9.93
N ILE A 172 14.29 -11.29 9.51
CA ILE A 172 13.37 -12.40 9.19
C ILE A 172 13.73 -13.03 7.85
N GLY A 173 13.69 -12.24 6.78
CA GLY A 173 13.82 -12.72 5.42
C GLY A 173 15.22 -13.17 5.06
N ILE A 174 16.28 -12.56 5.62
CA ILE A 174 17.67 -12.86 5.20
C ILE A 174 18.43 -13.66 6.24
N LYS A 175 18.16 -13.44 7.54
CA LYS A 175 18.88 -14.16 8.61
C LYS A 175 18.09 -15.33 9.18
N GLY A 176 16.89 -15.61 8.64
CA GLY A 176 16.04 -16.71 9.07
C GLY A 176 15.58 -16.63 10.52
N LYS A 177 15.51 -15.41 11.11
CA LYS A 177 14.99 -15.27 12.48
C LYS A 177 13.47 -15.38 12.47
N SER A 178 12.92 -16.09 13.44
CA SER A 178 11.47 -16.10 13.66
C SER A 178 10.97 -14.72 14.08
N CYS A 179 9.82 -14.30 13.56
CA CYS A 179 9.16 -13.07 13.96
C CYS A 179 8.26 -13.31 15.19
N PRO A 180 8.46 -12.63 16.33
CA PRO A 180 7.54 -12.74 17.46
C PRO A 180 6.16 -12.18 17.12
N ASN A 181 5.08 -12.81 17.60
CA ASN A 181 3.70 -12.39 17.32
C ASN A 181 3.44 -10.91 17.62
N SER A 182 3.95 -10.39 18.74
CA SER A 182 3.78 -8.98 19.12
C SER A 182 4.44 -8.02 18.11
N LEU A 183 5.52 -8.44 17.46
CA LEU A 183 6.19 -7.68 16.43
C LEU A 183 5.42 -7.75 15.11
N SER A 184 4.97 -8.95 14.72
CA SER A 184 4.13 -9.13 13.53
C SER A 184 2.88 -8.27 13.57
N SER A 185 2.16 -8.25 14.70
CA SER A 185 0.98 -7.40 14.86
C SER A 185 1.29 -5.91 14.66
N ARG A 186 2.41 -5.42 15.18
CA ARG A 186 2.81 -4.01 15.01
C ARG A 186 3.14 -3.66 13.56
N ILE A 187 3.81 -4.58 12.86
CA ILE A 187 4.17 -4.41 11.45
C ILE A 187 2.90 -4.40 10.58
N LEU A 188 2.00 -5.36 10.81
CA LEU A 188 0.72 -5.43 10.11
C LEU A 188 -0.14 -4.20 10.37
N SER A 189 -0.22 -3.71 11.62
CA SER A 189 -0.93 -2.46 11.92
C SER A 189 -0.30 -1.25 11.25
N TYR A 190 1.04 -1.16 11.20
CA TYR A 190 1.73 -0.07 10.51
C TYR A 190 1.35 -0.02 9.03
N ASN A 191 1.47 -1.15 8.32
CA ASN A 191 1.12 -1.24 6.91
C ASN A 191 -0.40 -1.12 6.67
N GLU A 192 -1.25 -1.58 7.59
CA GLU A 192 -2.70 -1.33 7.53
C GLU A 192 -2.98 0.17 7.52
N TYR A 193 -2.32 0.97 8.38
CA TYR A 193 -2.47 2.42 8.36
C TYR A 193 -2.02 3.00 7.03
N ASP A 194 -0.85 2.63 6.54
CA ASP A 194 -0.32 3.20 5.29
C ASP A 194 -1.31 2.92 4.14
N VAL A 195 -1.77 1.68 3.97
CA VAL A 195 -2.73 1.30 2.91
C VAL A 195 -4.10 1.94 3.07
N VAL A 196 -4.75 1.80 4.24
CA VAL A 196 -6.12 2.27 4.46
C VAL A 196 -6.19 3.79 4.45
N ASN A 197 -5.13 4.47 4.89
CA ASN A 197 -5.10 5.92 4.88
C ASN A 197 -4.94 6.49 3.47
N LEU A 198 -4.36 5.79 2.49
CA LEU A 198 -4.42 6.22 1.09
C LEU A 198 -5.86 6.40 0.61
N PHE A 199 -6.75 5.46 0.98
CA PHE A 199 -8.18 5.59 0.69
C PHE A 199 -8.80 6.80 1.39
N LYS A 200 -8.54 6.98 2.69
CA LYS A 200 -9.05 8.13 3.45
C LYS A 200 -8.55 9.47 2.90
N ILE A 201 -7.31 9.51 2.41
CA ILE A 201 -6.70 10.70 1.79
C ILE A 201 -7.44 11.04 0.50
N ILE A 202 -7.64 10.07 -0.41
CA ILE A 202 -8.38 10.30 -1.64
C ILE A 202 -9.81 10.78 -1.36
N LYS A 203 -10.48 10.21 -0.37
CA LYS A 203 -11.83 10.58 0.04
C LYS A 203 -11.95 12.03 0.52
N HIS A 204 -10.86 12.63 0.99
CA HIS A 204 -10.85 13.98 1.55
C HIS A 204 -9.91 14.94 0.79
N TRP A 205 -9.57 14.59 -0.45
CA TRP A 205 -8.54 15.29 -1.21
C TRP A 205 -8.83 16.79 -1.42
N THR A 206 -10.10 17.17 -1.62
CA THR A 206 -10.42 18.59 -1.86
C THR A 206 -10.09 19.49 -0.67
N LYS A 207 -10.04 18.94 0.55
CA LYS A 207 -9.58 19.68 1.75
C LYS A 207 -8.11 20.09 1.67
N ILE A 208 -7.31 19.37 0.87
CA ILE A 208 -5.92 19.73 0.58
C ILE A 208 -5.86 20.81 -0.51
N MET A 209 -6.76 20.75 -1.50
CA MET A 209 -6.76 21.70 -2.63
C MET A 209 -7.22 23.11 -2.27
N ASN A 210 -8.07 23.25 -1.25
CA ASN A 210 -8.70 24.52 -0.86
C ASN A 210 -7.92 25.27 0.24
N LYS A 211 -6.62 25.04 0.38
CA LYS A 211 -5.72 25.81 1.26
C LYS A 211 -4.97 26.88 0.47
#